data_AF-X1HYK4-F1
#
_entry.id   AF-X1HYK4-F1
#
_cell.length_a   1.000
_cell.length_b   1.000
_cell.length_c   1.000
_cell.angle_alpha   90.00
_cell.angle_beta   90.00
_cell.angle_gamma   90.00
#
_symmetry.space_group_name_H-M   'P 1'
#
loop_
_entity.id
_entity.type
_entity.pdbx_description
1 polymer ?
#
loop_
_entity_poly.entity_id
_entity_poly.type
_entity_poly.pdbx_seq_one_letter_code
_entity_poly.pdbx_strand_id
1 'polypeptide(L)' 'MIIAEFAIFPTSEGVSVSKYVKEAIKVIESSGLKHETGGMSTTIEAPDLDTLFKIIEVLKTISP' A
#
# COMPACT_ATOMS: atom_id res chain seq x y z
N MET A 1 8.14 -16.62 0.36
CA MET A 1 8.36 -15.29 0.96
C MET A 1 8.77 -14.34 -0.13
N ILE A 2 7.96 -13.32 -0.35
CA ILE A 2 8.11 -12.32 -1.39
C ILE A 2 8.20 -10.96 -0.70
N ILE A 3 9.19 -10.18 -1.09
CA ILE A 3 9.33 -8.79 -0.66
C ILE A 3 8.96 -7.94 -1.86
N ALA A 4 8.02 -7.02 -1.67
CA ALA A 4 7.56 -6.12 -2.70
C ALA A 4 7.50 -4.69 -2.17
N GLU A 5 7.79 -3.74 -3.03
CA GLU A 5 7.70 -2.32 -2.76
C GLU A 5 6.63 -1.73 -3.67
N PHE A 6 5.77 -0.87 -3.11
CA PHE A 6 4.73 -0.19 -3.88
C PHE A 6 4.62 1.27 -3.46
N ALA A 7 4.06 2.08 -4.36
CA ALA A 7 3.70 3.47 -4.10
C ALA A 7 2.37 3.77 -4.79
N ILE A 8 1.47 4.47 -4.09
CA ILE A 8 0.16 4.85 -4.60
C ILE A 8 0.15 6.36 -4.80
N PHE A 9 -0.26 6.80 -5.98
CA PHE A 9 -0.27 8.20 -6.37
C PHE A 9 -1.70 8.62 -6.73
N PRO A 10 -2.46 9.20 -5.79
CA PRO A 10 -3.76 9.77 -6.08
C PRO A 10 -3.63 10.88 -7.11
N THR A 11 -4.23 10.65 -8.28
CA THR A 11 -4.27 11.66 -9.34
C THR A 11 -5.50 12.54 -9.16
N SER A 12 -5.40 13.83 -9.49
CA SER A 12 -6.51 14.80 -9.41
C SER A 12 -6.91 15.29 -8.00
N GLU A 13 -6.13 14.96 -6.97
CA GLU A 13 -6.42 15.29 -5.57
C GLU A 13 -5.63 16.50 -5.02
N GLY A 14 -4.94 17.22 -5.91
CA GLY A 14 -4.02 18.30 -5.56
C GLY A 14 -2.69 17.80 -5.00
N VAL A 15 -1.93 18.68 -4.36
CA VAL A 15 -0.55 18.38 -3.91
C VAL A 15 -0.49 17.62 -2.57
N SER A 16 -1.53 17.74 -1.74
CA SER A 16 -1.54 17.15 -0.40
C SER A 16 -2.36 15.85 -0.40
N VAL A 17 -1.65 14.73 -0.56
CA VAL A 17 -2.27 13.40 -0.69
C VAL A 17 -2.07 12.49 0.53
N SER A 18 -1.54 13.04 1.63
CA SER A 18 -1.21 12.26 2.84
C SER A 18 -2.40 11.52 3.45
N LYS A 19 -3.63 12.00 3.27
CA LYS A 19 -4.86 11.31 3.69
C LYS A 19 -5.01 9.92 3.04
N TYR A 20 -4.72 9.82 1.75
CA TYR A 20 -4.82 8.59 0.97
C TYR A 20 -3.69 7.62 1.30
N VAL A 21 -2.47 8.14 1.46
CA VAL A 21 -1.31 7.35 1.89
C VAL A 21 -1.58 6.74 3.27
N LYS A 22 -2.15 7.51 4.20
CA LYS A 22 -2.52 7.02 5.53
C LYS A 22 -3.58 5.92 5.50
N GLU A 23 -4.53 6.01 4.59
CA GLU A 23 -5.56 4.98 4.41
C GLU A 23 -4.97 3.69 3.81
N ALA A 24 -4.06 3.80 2.86
CA ALA A 24 -3.30 2.66 2.33
C ALA A 24 -2.50 1.93 3.42
N ILE A 25 -1.79 2.68 4.27
CA ILE A 25 -1.02 2.11 5.39
C ILE A 25 -1.94 1.36 6.36
N LYS A 26 -3.12 1.91 6.69
CA LYS A 26 -4.09 1.22 7.56
C LYS A 26 -4.57 -0.11 7.01
N VAL A 27 -4.74 -0.24 5.70
CA VAL A 27 -5.12 -1.51 5.06
C VAL A 27 -4.03 -2.56 5.26
N ILE A 28 -2.76 -2.17 5.15
CA ILE A 28 -1.60 -3.06 5.33
C ILE A 28 -1.41 -3.43 6.80
N GLU A 29 -1.56 -2.47 7.71
CA GLU A 29 -1.56 -2.74 9.15
C GLU A 29 -2.66 -3.75 9.50
N SER A 30 -3.86 -3.59 8.93
CA SER A 30 -5.01 -4.48 9.16
C SER A 30 -4.83 -5.86 8.55
N SER A 31 -3.97 -6.02 7.53
CA SER A 31 -3.69 -7.31 6.92
C SER A 31 -2.71 -8.17 7.73
N GLY A 32 -2.05 -7.58 8.74
CA GLY A 32 -1.06 -8.27 9.58
C GLY A 32 0.25 -8.60 8.86
N LEU A 33 0.46 -8.06 7.66
CA LEU A 33 1.72 -8.26 6.92
C LEU A 33 2.81 -7.38 7.51
N LYS A 34 4.03 -7.92 7.57
CA LYS A 34 5.21 -7.14 7.93
C LYS A 34 5.42 -6.07 6.87
N HIS A 35 5.60 -4.83 7.30
CA HIS A 35 5.72 -3.68 6.41
C HIS A 35 6.67 -2.64 6.97
N GLU A 36 7.24 -1.83 6.09
CA GLU A 36 8.08 -0.69 6.42
C GLU A 36 7.77 0.45 5.44
N THR A 37 7.40 1.63 5.96
CA THR A 37 7.10 2.81 5.13
C THR A 37 8.29 3.74 5.12
N GLY A 38 8.83 3.99 3.92
CA GLY A 38 9.88 4.97 3.67
C GLY A 38 9.33 6.31 3.17
N GLY A 39 10.24 7.21 2.76
CA GLY A 39 9.86 8.53 2.24
C GLY A 39 9.22 8.52 0.85
N MET A 40 9.42 7.44 0.07
CA MET A 40 8.98 7.33 -1.33
C MET A 40 7.93 6.24 -1.57
N SER A 41 7.83 5.28 -0.66
CA SER A 41 7.22 3.97 -0.92
C SER A 41 7.01 3.19 0.38
N THR A 42 6.26 2.09 0.30
CA THR A 42 6.09 1.13 1.38
C THR A 42 6.49 -0.26 0.90
N THR A 43 7.32 -0.92 1.70
CA THR A 43 7.73 -2.31 1.50
C THR A 43 6.84 -3.23 2.32
N ILE A 44 6.43 -4.37 1.75
CA ILE A 44 5.66 -5.41 2.43
C ILE A 44 6.28 -6.79 2.18
N GLU A 45 6.18 -7.67 3.18
CA GLU A 45 6.54 -9.08 3.07
C GLU A 45 5.28 -9.94 3.01
N ALA A 46 5.14 -10.75 1.96
CA ALA A 46 4.01 -11.64 1.75
C ALA A 46 4.45 -13.11 1.62
N PRO A 47 3.63 -14.09 2.03
CA PRO A 47 3.97 -15.51 1.90
C PRO A 47 4.05 -15.96 0.43
N ASP A 48 3.13 -15.46 -0.40
CA ASP A 48 2.90 -15.85 -1.79
C ASP A 48 2.38 -14.66 -2.65
N LEU A 49 2.32 -14.87 -3.97
CA LEU A 49 1.86 -13.86 -4.92
C LEU A 49 0.38 -13.54 -4.76
N ASP A 50 -0.46 -14.53 -4.42
CA ASP A 50 -1.91 -14.33 -4.29
C ASP A 50 -2.23 -13.37 -3.15
N THR A 51 -1.58 -13.53 -2.00
CA THR A 51 -1.69 -12.64 -0.85
C THR A 51 -1.20 -11.23 -1.19
N LEU A 52 -0.06 -11.14 -1.90
CA LEU A 52 0.48 -9.86 -2.35
C LEU A 52 -0.51 -9.13 -3.25
N PHE A 53 -0.95 -9.75 -4.35
CA PHE A 53 -1.84 -9.13 -5.31
C PHE A 53 -3.20 -8.79 -4.73
N LYS A 54 -3.74 -9.62 -3.83
CA LYS A 54 -5.00 -9.31 -3.13
C LYS A 54 -4.93 -8.00 -2.35
N ILE A 55 -3.81 -7.74 -1.65
CA ILE A 55 -3.62 -6.47 -0.95
C ILE A 55 -3.46 -5.31 -1.93
N ILE A 56 -2.67 -5.47 -3.00
CA ILE A 56 -2.50 -4.43 -4.03
C ILE A 56 -3.85 -4.07 -4.70
N GLU A 57 -4.72 -5.05 -4.95
CA GLU A 57 -6.06 -4.82 -5.49
C GLU A 57 -6.94 -3.98 -4.55
N VAL A 58 -6.92 -4.27 -3.24
CA VAL A 58 -7.63 -3.45 -2.24
C VAL A 58 -7.07 -2.03 -2.22
N LEU A 59 -5.75 -1.89 -2.20
CA LEU A 59 -5.08 -0.59 -2.17
C LEU A 59 -5.42 0.30 -3.38
N LYS A 60 -5.63 -0.30 -4.55
CA LYS A 60 -6.07 0.42 -5.76
C LYS A 60 -7.40 1.15 -5.56
N THR A 61 -8.27 0.68 -4.68
CA THR A 61 -9.60 1.30 -4.44
C THR A 61 -9.54 2.57 -3.58
N ILE A 62 -8.42 2.83 -2.91
CA ILE A 62 -8.22 3.97 -2.00
C ILE A 62 -7.92 5.25 -2.78
N SER A 63 -7.32 5.11 -3.96
CA SER A 63 -7.14 6.20 -4.90
C SER A 63 -8.28 6.19 -5.93
N PRO A 64 -9.06 7.28 -6.07
CA PRO A 64 -9.95 7.44 -7.21
C PRO A 64 -9.19 7.54 -8.54
#